data_AF-A0A374ED38-F1
#
_entry.id   AF-A0A374ED38-F1
#
_cell.length_a   1.000
_cell.length_b   1.000
_cell.length_c   1.000
_cell.angle_alpha   90.00
_cell.angle_beta   90.00
_cell.angle_gamma   90.00
#
_symmetry.space_group_name_H-M   'P 1'
#
loop_
_entity.id
_entity.type
_entity.pdbx_description
1 polymer ?
#
loop_
_entity_poly.entity_id
_entity_poly.type
_entity_poly.pdbx_seq_one_letter_code
_entity_poly.pdbx_strand_id
1 'polypeptide(L)'
;MTKNDQIPFVYYGIDDDVNKPYYYKLNVSETEILSFADSIINVLSPNPGYEFSYWTADAAVYQVGGDTAIPAGTALSSDQIQSKITVKSDVTFTAHFKQISEYPDESEITNATIEDVRFNYGAGEAPIMSAFVTPVDYEKYDVAYECWQQFENNEPVAAWYSDNGSHGSLPTFTKFEGGKKYVYSLMLKPKDGYSFSSKTIVTVNGQKVSAHFVDGFMYVPAVKTITASTVTVIDVVEINDVTVSFKDGDKPVFTGDVPDGKYYYRAEWWELDSKTGAISADFFSGAYENKITTFESGKTYHYGVYVVSEGFVESENTSYVFGPNTKLKINGEFVNYKRYENDTSDGSDGTMWVITDLTMTPKANDTSSDSSDTNSDSKDTSSNNSGTSTNSNSNTNSKTPAKNNAGSTNPNTGNNVGGILLTFVIAGSGLVVAGRRSRKNK
;
A
#
# COMPACT_ATOMS: atom_id res chain seq x y z
N MET A 1 22.19 59.14 -4.43
CA MET A 1 22.57 58.63 -3.10
C MET A 1 23.98 59.08 -2.77
N THR A 2 24.18 59.73 -1.62
CA THR A 2 25.50 59.78 -0.97
C THR A 2 25.34 59.54 0.52
N LYS A 3 25.93 58.42 0.95
CA LYS A 3 26.52 58.13 2.26
C LYS A 3 25.58 57.82 3.43
N ASN A 4 24.95 56.64 3.38
CA ASN A 4 25.13 55.56 4.35
C ASN A 4 24.13 54.43 4.04
N ASP A 5 24.64 53.34 3.47
CA ASP A 5 23.93 52.07 3.26
C ASP A 5 23.70 51.33 4.59
N GLN A 6 23.00 51.97 5.53
CA GLN A 6 22.33 51.28 6.61
C GLN A 6 20.84 51.59 6.47
N ILE A 7 20.09 50.59 6.00
CA ILE A 7 18.63 50.56 6.11
C ILE A 7 18.32 50.87 7.59
N PRO A 8 17.67 51.99 7.92
CA PRO A 8 17.30 52.28 9.30
C PRO A 8 16.45 51.12 9.81
N PHE A 9 16.76 50.64 11.02
CA PHE A 9 16.16 49.49 11.70
C PHE A 9 14.71 49.20 11.26
N VAL A 10 14.53 48.15 10.47
CA VAL A 10 13.21 47.64 10.07
C VAL A 10 12.60 46.95 11.28
N TYR A 11 11.56 47.54 11.85
CA TYR A 11 10.72 46.86 12.85
C TYR A 11 9.57 46.18 12.12
N TYR A 12 9.55 44.84 12.15
CA TYR A 12 8.38 44.05 11.77
C TYR A 12 7.41 44.04 12.96
N GLY A 13 6.23 44.63 12.80
CA GLY A 13 5.15 44.55 13.78
C GLY A 13 3.95 43.82 13.18
N ILE A 14 3.44 42.82 13.88
CA ILE A 14 2.08 42.30 13.70
C ILE A 14 1.22 43.11 14.68
N ASP A 15 0.16 43.73 14.18
CA ASP A 15 -0.85 44.34 15.05
C ASP A 15 -1.74 43.21 15.59
N ASP A 16 -1.76 43.01 16.91
CA ASP A 16 -2.42 41.88 17.56
C ASP A 16 -3.96 42.00 17.56
N ASP A 17 -4.55 43.10 17.09
CA ASP A 17 -5.98 43.35 17.29
C ASP A 17 -6.88 43.17 16.05
N VAL A 18 -6.35 43.05 14.83
CA VAL A 18 -7.18 42.72 13.65
C VAL A 18 -6.34 42.07 12.56
N ASN A 19 -6.79 40.92 12.05
CA ASN A 19 -6.30 40.38 10.77
C ASN A 19 -6.43 41.45 9.65
N LYS A 20 -5.33 42.17 9.34
CA LYS A 20 -4.93 43.03 8.16
C LYS A 20 -4.39 44.43 8.58
N PRO A 21 -3.48 45.11 7.84
CA PRO A 21 -2.37 44.71 6.96
C PRO A 21 -0.97 45.08 7.55
N TYR A 22 0.09 44.53 6.97
CA TYR A 22 1.49 44.82 7.34
C TYR A 22 1.88 46.29 7.07
N TYR A 23 2.60 46.93 8.00
CA TYR A 23 3.10 48.30 7.84
C TYR A 23 4.62 48.40 8.05
N TYR A 24 5.28 49.28 7.29
CA TYR A 24 6.70 49.59 7.45
C TYR A 24 6.87 50.99 8.00
N LYS A 25 7.69 51.15 9.05
CA LYS A 25 8.02 52.45 9.66
C LYS A 25 9.45 52.87 9.30
N LEU A 26 9.60 54.07 8.75
CA LEU A 26 10.89 54.70 8.47
C LEU A 26 11.03 55.98 9.28
N ASN A 27 12.05 56.07 10.13
CA ASN A 27 12.35 57.26 10.92
C ASN A 27 13.34 58.15 10.16
N VAL A 28 13.06 59.45 10.14
CA VAL A 28 13.80 60.47 9.38
C VAL A 28 14.06 61.64 10.28
N SER A 29 15.32 62.07 10.38
CA SER A 29 15.69 63.20 11.25
C SER A 29 15.61 64.55 10.52
N GLU A 30 15.43 65.64 11.27
CA GLU A 30 15.30 67.01 10.75
C GLU A 30 16.45 67.47 9.81
N THR A 31 17.62 66.80 9.88
CA THR A 31 18.79 67.13 9.05
C THR A 31 18.85 66.38 7.70
N GLU A 32 17.89 65.52 7.38
CA GLU A 32 17.95 64.63 6.23
C GLU A 32 16.99 65.03 5.09
N ILE A 33 17.52 65.08 3.86
CA ILE A 33 16.70 65.18 2.64
C ILE A 33 16.50 63.77 2.10
N LEU A 34 15.26 63.29 2.10
CA LEU A 34 14.93 61.98 1.54
C LEU A 34 14.57 62.07 0.06
N SER A 35 15.16 61.16 -0.72
CA SER A 35 14.71 60.81 -2.06
C SER A 35 14.81 59.30 -2.21
N PHE A 36 13.69 58.63 -2.45
CA PHE A 36 13.68 57.22 -2.78
C PHE A 36 14.09 57.02 -4.23
N ALA A 37 15.01 56.09 -4.50
CA ALA A 37 15.15 55.55 -5.85
C ALA A 37 13.93 54.65 -6.14
N ASP A 38 13.49 54.59 -7.40
CA ASP A 38 12.35 53.77 -7.85
C ASP A 38 12.40 52.30 -7.36
N SER A 39 13.58 51.83 -6.96
CA SER A 39 13.84 50.47 -6.49
C SER A 39 13.38 50.16 -5.06
N ILE A 40 13.19 51.12 -4.13
CA ILE A 40 12.87 50.75 -2.73
C ILE A 40 11.45 50.19 -2.59
N ILE A 41 10.49 50.68 -3.39
CA ILE A 41 9.09 50.29 -3.30
C ILE A 41 8.92 48.80 -3.65
N ASN A 42 9.75 48.30 -4.57
CA ASN A 42 9.80 46.88 -4.94
C ASN A 42 10.46 45.98 -3.87
N VAL A 43 11.24 46.56 -2.94
CA VAL A 43 11.95 45.82 -1.87
C VAL A 43 11.10 45.72 -0.60
N LEU A 44 10.09 46.58 -0.43
CA LEU A 44 9.23 46.63 0.76
C LEU A 44 7.95 45.78 0.63
N SER A 45 7.73 45.04 -0.45
CA SER A 45 6.56 44.16 -0.52
C SER A 45 6.76 42.95 0.42
N PRO A 46 5.91 42.77 1.46
CA PRO A 46 6.06 41.67 2.42
C PRO A 46 5.70 40.31 1.82
N ASN A 47 4.91 40.28 0.74
CA ASN A 47 4.41 39.09 0.05
C ASN A 47 3.88 39.48 -1.34
N PRO A 48 4.01 38.65 -2.39
CA PRO A 48 3.39 38.85 -3.71
C PRO A 48 1.88 39.17 -3.73
N GLY A 49 1.11 38.92 -2.66
CA GLY A 49 -0.34 39.19 -2.58
C GLY A 49 -0.76 40.61 -2.15
N TYR A 50 0.19 41.53 -1.94
CA TYR A 50 -0.10 42.91 -1.55
C TYR A 50 0.64 43.91 -2.45
N GLU A 51 -0.04 44.99 -2.82
CA GLU A 51 0.58 46.14 -3.49
C GLU A 51 0.60 47.36 -2.57
N PHE A 52 1.60 48.21 -2.77
CA PHE A 52 1.70 49.47 -2.06
C PHE A 52 0.47 50.36 -2.34
N SER A 53 -0.07 51.01 -1.31
CA SER A 53 -1.21 51.90 -1.42
C SER A 53 -0.82 53.37 -1.22
N TYR A 54 -0.31 53.74 -0.05
CA TYR A 54 0.08 55.12 0.28
C TYR A 54 1.00 55.16 1.51
N TRP A 55 1.67 56.28 1.73
CA TRP A 55 2.41 56.58 2.95
C TRP A 55 1.60 57.50 3.86
N THR A 56 1.89 57.47 5.16
CA THR A 56 1.46 58.48 6.13
C THR A 56 2.66 58.93 6.95
N ALA A 57 2.64 60.17 7.43
CA ALA A 57 3.64 60.70 8.36
C ALA A 57 2.99 60.99 9.71
N ASP A 58 3.68 60.71 10.81
CA ASP A 58 3.22 61.03 12.17
C ASP A 58 3.38 62.51 12.55
N ALA A 59 4.08 63.29 11.73
CA ALA A 59 4.25 64.73 11.85
C ALA A 59 4.00 65.45 10.52
N ALA A 60 3.90 66.78 10.56
CA ALA A 60 3.68 67.59 9.36
C ALA A 60 4.94 67.63 8.47
N VAL A 61 4.73 67.52 7.16
CA VAL A 61 5.80 67.46 6.16
C VAL A 61 5.60 68.49 5.05
N TYR A 62 6.64 68.80 4.27
CA TYR A 62 6.59 69.86 3.25
C TYR A 62 7.10 69.35 1.90
N GLN A 63 6.47 69.74 0.80
CA GLN A 63 7.06 69.49 -0.52
C GLN A 63 8.31 70.36 -0.71
N VAL A 64 9.35 69.81 -1.34
CA VAL A 64 10.56 70.58 -1.64
C VAL A 64 10.22 71.80 -2.50
N GLY A 65 10.56 72.99 -2.00
CA GLY A 65 10.27 74.27 -2.64
C GLY A 65 8.89 74.88 -2.32
N GLY A 66 8.08 74.23 -1.48
CA GLY A 66 6.81 74.75 -0.98
C GLY A 66 6.83 75.06 0.52
N ASP A 67 6.15 76.13 0.92
CA ASP A 67 6.01 76.53 2.34
C ASP A 67 4.72 76.02 3.00
N THR A 68 3.84 75.39 2.22
CA THR A 68 2.57 74.85 2.72
C THR A 68 2.80 73.50 3.39
N ALA A 69 2.42 73.40 4.67
CA ALA A 69 2.51 72.16 5.44
C ALA A 69 1.45 71.13 4.97
N ILE A 70 1.88 69.89 4.77
CA ILE A 70 1.01 68.72 4.67
C ILE A 70 0.81 68.19 6.10
N PRO A 71 -0.42 68.14 6.63
CA PRO A 71 -0.68 67.69 8.00
C PRO A 71 -0.28 66.23 8.23
N ALA A 72 0.06 65.90 9.48
CA ALA A 72 0.26 64.52 9.93
C ALA A 72 -0.97 63.65 9.61
N GLY A 73 -0.73 62.38 9.28
CA GLY A 73 -1.77 61.40 8.92
C GLY A 73 -2.34 61.56 7.50
N THR A 74 -1.95 62.60 6.74
CA THR A 74 -2.38 62.75 5.35
C THR A 74 -1.76 61.65 4.49
N ALA A 75 -2.58 61.02 3.64
CA ALA A 75 -2.10 60.03 2.68
C ALA A 75 -1.21 60.66 1.61
N LEU A 76 -0.02 60.08 1.41
CA LEU A 76 0.99 60.52 0.46
C LEU A 76 1.21 59.42 -0.59
N SER A 77 1.16 59.75 -1.87
CA SER A 77 1.49 58.82 -2.95
C SER A 77 3.00 58.53 -3.01
N SER A 78 3.38 57.44 -3.69
CA SER A 78 4.79 57.16 -3.99
C SER A 78 5.46 58.33 -4.70
N ASP A 79 4.81 58.93 -5.68
CA ASP A 79 5.35 60.06 -6.45
C ASP A 79 5.59 61.29 -5.56
N GLN A 80 4.71 61.55 -4.59
CA GLN A 80 4.87 62.66 -3.64
C GLN A 80 6.08 62.45 -2.72
N ILE A 81 6.35 61.20 -2.36
CA ILE A 81 7.49 60.81 -1.52
C ILE A 81 8.80 60.76 -2.35
N GLN A 82 8.73 60.37 -3.63
CA GLN A 82 9.85 60.35 -4.57
C GLN A 82 10.25 61.74 -5.06
N SER A 83 9.30 62.66 -5.19
CA SER A 83 9.53 64.06 -5.62
C SER A 83 10.20 64.95 -4.55
N LYS A 84 10.70 64.33 -3.47
CA LYS A 84 11.40 64.91 -2.32
C LYS A 84 10.48 65.68 -1.39
N ILE A 85 10.48 65.25 -0.14
CA ILE A 85 9.80 65.90 0.99
C ILE A 85 10.86 66.47 1.93
N THR A 86 10.59 67.65 2.48
CA THR A 86 11.36 68.25 3.56
C THR A 86 10.66 67.98 4.88
N VAL A 87 11.41 67.45 5.84
CA VAL A 87 10.99 67.31 7.24
C VAL A 87 11.62 68.43 8.06
N LYS A 88 10.87 68.99 9.02
CA LYS A 88 11.33 70.07 9.92
C LYS A 88 11.38 69.62 11.39
N SER A 89 11.28 68.31 11.61
CA SER A 89 11.40 67.62 12.88
C SER A 89 11.68 66.15 12.57
N ASP A 90 11.94 65.34 13.58
CA ASP A 90 11.93 63.89 13.40
C ASP A 90 10.53 63.43 12.97
N VAL A 91 10.46 62.54 11.96
CA VAL A 91 9.21 62.02 11.38
C VAL A 91 9.32 60.52 11.15
N THR A 92 8.25 59.80 11.49
CA THR A 92 8.03 58.40 11.11
C THR A 92 7.10 58.33 9.91
N PHE A 93 7.58 57.80 8.79
CA PHE A 93 6.74 57.44 7.66
C PHE A 93 6.24 56.00 7.79
N THR A 94 4.94 55.79 7.69
CA THR A 94 4.29 54.47 7.68
C THR A 94 3.77 54.13 6.28
N ALA A 95 4.27 53.06 5.68
CA ALA A 95 3.74 52.54 4.41
C ALA A 95 2.50 51.68 4.64
N HIS A 96 1.46 51.93 3.86
CA HIS A 96 0.22 51.17 3.83
C HIS A 96 0.14 50.35 2.56
N PHE A 97 -0.23 49.09 2.69
CA PHE A 97 -0.40 48.14 1.59
C PHE A 97 -1.86 47.74 1.46
N LYS A 98 -2.32 47.55 0.23
CA LYS A 98 -3.63 46.99 -0.08
C LYS A 98 -3.45 45.62 -0.72
N GLN A 99 -4.36 44.71 -0.40
CA GLN A 99 -4.38 43.37 -0.98
C GLN A 99 -4.71 43.46 -2.47
N ILE A 100 -3.92 42.80 -3.33
CA ILE A 100 -4.27 42.69 -4.75
C ILE A 100 -5.29 41.56 -4.90
N SER A 101 -6.37 41.81 -5.65
CA SER A 101 -7.52 40.89 -5.76
C SER A 101 -7.23 39.60 -6.54
N GLU A 102 -5.98 39.36 -6.97
CA GLU A 102 -5.57 38.13 -7.65
C GLU A 102 -5.20 36.99 -6.69
N TYR A 103 -5.03 37.28 -5.39
CA TYR A 103 -5.21 36.24 -4.37
C TYR A 103 -6.70 36.20 -4.04
N PRO A 104 -7.41 35.09 -4.32
CA PRO A 104 -8.81 35.02 -3.98
C PRO A 104 -8.97 35.23 -2.46
N ASP A 105 -10.12 35.77 -2.05
CA ASP A 105 -10.66 35.50 -0.70
C ASP A 105 -10.41 34.02 -0.37
N GLU A 106 -10.06 33.68 0.87
CA GLU A 106 -9.83 32.29 1.30
C GLU A 106 -10.74 31.34 0.51
N SER A 107 -10.13 30.52 -0.35
CA SER A 107 -10.92 29.69 -1.25
C SER A 107 -11.51 28.56 -0.42
N GLU A 108 -12.78 28.75 -0.07
CA GLU A 108 -13.50 27.84 0.81
C GLU A 108 -13.60 26.44 0.17
N ILE A 109 -13.02 25.44 0.83
CA ILE A 109 -13.07 24.04 0.42
C ILE A 109 -14.44 23.50 0.80
N THR A 110 -15.34 23.37 -0.18
CA THR A 110 -16.71 22.84 0.05
C THR A 110 -16.81 21.32 -0.09
N ASN A 111 -15.82 20.69 -0.74
CA ASN A 111 -15.73 19.24 -0.89
C ASN A 111 -14.26 18.81 -0.70
N ALA A 112 -14.06 17.70 0.01
CA ALA A 112 -12.76 17.07 0.18
C ALA A 112 -12.87 15.57 -0.12
N THR A 113 -12.08 15.09 -1.09
CA THR A 113 -12.07 13.71 -1.56
C THR A 113 -10.73 13.04 -1.26
N ILE A 114 -10.81 11.93 -0.53
CA ILE A 114 -9.67 11.08 -0.18
C ILE A 114 -9.90 9.72 -0.82
N GLU A 115 -8.88 9.22 -1.51
CA GLU A 115 -8.89 7.93 -2.22
C GLU A 115 -7.81 7.00 -1.67
N ASP A 116 -7.85 5.74 -2.13
CA ASP A 116 -6.87 4.68 -1.85
C ASP A 116 -6.59 4.38 -0.37
N VAL A 117 -7.51 4.74 0.53
CA VAL A 117 -7.38 4.38 1.94
C VAL A 117 -7.47 2.85 2.08
N ARG A 118 -6.41 2.25 2.63
CA ARG A 118 -6.36 0.81 2.88
C ARG A 118 -7.14 0.48 4.16
N PHE A 119 -8.18 -0.34 4.06
CA PHE A 119 -8.94 -0.82 5.22
C PHE A 119 -8.70 -2.29 5.55
N ASN A 120 -8.14 -3.07 4.63
CA ASN A 120 -7.89 -4.49 4.82
C ASN A 120 -6.52 -4.70 5.47
N TYR A 121 -6.55 -5.14 6.72
CA TYR A 121 -5.37 -5.52 7.49
C TYR A 121 -5.55 -6.89 8.13
N GLY A 122 -4.50 -7.70 8.06
CA GLY A 122 -4.39 -9.01 8.71
C GLY A 122 -3.42 -9.02 9.88
N ALA A 123 -3.43 -10.12 10.62
CA ALA A 123 -2.53 -10.35 11.74
C ALA A 123 -1.07 -10.18 11.34
N GLY A 124 -0.32 -9.37 12.09
CA GLY A 124 1.10 -9.13 11.90
C GLY A 124 1.46 -8.03 10.90
N GLU A 125 0.50 -7.52 10.13
CA GLU A 125 0.74 -6.40 9.20
C GLU A 125 0.95 -5.10 9.95
N ALA A 126 1.87 -4.26 9.47
CA ALA A 126 2.07 -2.93 10.00
C ALA A 126 1.11 -1.93 9.34
N PRO A 127 0.61 -0.93 10.09
CA PRO A 127 -0.14 0.17 9.48
C PRO A 127 0.74 0.95 8.51
N ILE A 128 0.14 1.42 7.42
CA ILE A 128 0.78 2.26 6.41
C ILE A 128 -0.02 3.54 6.19
N MET A 129 0.66 4.60 5.77
CA MET A 129 0.00 5.78 5.21
C MET A 129 -0.46 5.43 3.79
N SER A 130 -1.76 5.50 3.55
CA SER A 130 -2.41 5.08 2.31
C SER A 130 -3.34 6.14 1.72
N ALA A 131 -3.84 7.06 2.55
CA ALA A 131 -4.77 8.10 2.13
C ALA A 131 -4.14 9.00 1.07
N PHE A 132 -4.86 9.16 -0.04
CA PHE A 132 -4.42 9.96 -1.17
C PHE A 132 -5.40 11.11 -1.44
N VAL A 133 -4.88 12.34 -1.50
CA VAL A 133 -5.65 13.50 -1.97
C VAL A 133 -5.62 13.51 -3.49
N THR A 134 -6.80 13.57 -4.11
CA THR A 134 -6.90 13.52 -5.57
C THR A 134 -6.13 14.65 -6.25
N PRO A 135 -5.64 14.49 -7.50
CA PRO A 135 -4.90 15.54 -8.20
C PRO A 135 -5.70 16.85 -8.38
N VAL A 136 -7.03 16.78 -8.36
CA VAL A 136 -7.92 17.95 -8.48
C VAL A 136 -7.93 18.80 -7.21
N ASP A 137 -7.72 18.17 -6.06
CA ASP A 137 -7.75 18.81 -4.74
C ASP A 137 -6.36 18.95 -4.11
N TYR A 138 -5.34 18.40 -4.74
CA TYR A 138 -3.97 18.35 -4.20
C TYR A 138 -3.43 19.74 -3.81
N GLU A 139 -3.77 20.80 -4.55
CA GLU A 139 -3.32 22.16 -4.21
C GLU A 139 -4.09 22.81 -3.06
N LYS A 140 -5.18 22.19 -2.58
CA LYS A 140 -6.10 22.78 -1.60
C LYS A 140 -5.82 22.36 -0.16
N TYR A 141 -5.47 21.10 0.06
CA TYR A 141 -5.25 20.54 1.39
C TYR A 141 -4.33 19.31 1.34
N ASP A 142 -3.74 18.98 2.49
CA ASP A 142 -2.96 17.76 2.72
C ASP A 142 -3.64 16.86 3.75
N VAL A 143 -3.29 15.57 3.74
CA VAL A 143 -3.53 14.68 4.88
C VAL A 143 -2.49 15.00 5.94
N ALA A 144 -2.93 15.58 7.05
CA ALA A 144 -2.05 15.90 8.18
C ALA A 144 -1.56 14.62 8.87
N TYR A 145 -2.49 13.71 9.13
CA TYR A 145 -2.20 12.36 9.59
C TYR A 145 -3.36 11.41 9.35
N GLU A 146 -3.03 10.12 9.27
CA GLU A 146 -3.95 8.99 9.41
C GLU A 146 -3.81 8.42 10.82
N CYS A 147 -4.92 7.90 11.36
CA CYS A 147 -4.95 7.29 12.68
C CYS A 147 -5.71 5.97 12.66
N TRP A 148 -5.10 4.94 13.26
CA TRP A 148 -5.78 3.71 13.63
C TRP A 148 -5.81 3.57 15.14
N GLN A 149 -6.97 3.28 15.72
CA GLN A 149 -7.13 3.03 17.15
C GLN A 149 -7.58 1.59 17.37
N GLN A 150 -6.86 0.85 18.20
CA GLN A 150 -7.24 -0.50 18.65
C GLN A 150 -8.28 -0.39 19.77
N PHE A 151 -9.33 -1.20 19.70
CA PHE A 151 -10.40 -1.24 20.70
C PHE A 151 -10.47 -2.58 21.42
N GLU A 152 -10.64 -2.51 22.74
CA GLU A 152 -10.99 -3.64 23.59
C GLU A 152 -12.14 -3.24 24.51
N ASN A 153 -13.17 -4.09 24.64
CA ASN A 153 -14.35 -3.80 25.45
C ASN A 153 -15.00 -2.43 25.16
N ASN A 154 -14.96 -2.01 23.89
CA ASN A 154 -15.43 -0.71 23.38
C ASN A 154 -14.64 0.53 23.86
N GLU A 155 -13.46 0.35 24.47
CA GLU A 155 -12.55 1.44 24.82
C GLU A 155 -11.28 1.39 23.96
N PRO A 156 -10.72 2.55 23.56
CA PRO A 156 -9.46 2.58 22.83
C PRO A 156 -8.29 2.24 23.76
N VAL A 157 -7.47 1.27 23.36
CA VAL A 157 -6.33 0.78 24.16
C VAL A 157 -4.97 1.11 23.58
N ALA A 158 -4.89 1.36 22.27
CA ALA A 158 -3.65 1.73 21.58
C ALA A 158 -3.98 2.53 20.30
N ALA A 159 -3.03 3.33 19.82
CA ALA A 159 -3.23 4.13 18.61
C ALA A 159 -1.94 4.26 17.78
N TRP A 160 -2.07 4.19 16.46
CA TRP A 160 -1.02 4.51 15.51
C TRP A 160 -1.38 5.79 14.75
N TYR A 161 -0.37 6.63 14.51
CA TYR A 161 -0.48 7.88 13.75
C TYR A 161 0.59 7.95 12.67
N SER A 162 0.23 8.33 11.44
CA SER A 162 1.16 8.32 10.31
C SER A 162 2.25 9.40 10.36
N ASP A 163 2.01 10.50 11.08
CA ASP A 163 2.96 11.60 11.25
C ASP A 163 3.98 11.34 12.37
N ASN A 164 3.87 10.20 13.06
CA ASN A 164 4.62 9.86 14.27
C ASN A 164 4.51 10.93 15.38
N GLY A 165 3.46 11.76 15.33
CA GLY A 165 3.19 12.79 16.32
C GLY A 165 2.62 12.21 17.62
N SER A 166 2.77 12.98 18.71
CA SER A 166 2.15 12.64 19.99
C SER A 166 0.76 13.25 20.07
N HIS A 167 -0.27 12.45 19.77
CA HIS A 167 -1.68 12.89 19.73
C HIS A 167 -2.49 12.46 20.96
N GLY A 168 -1.85 11.89 21.98
CA GLY A 168 -2.52 11.44 23.20
C GLY A 168 -1.62 10.59 24.10
N SER A 169 -2.21 9.96 25.11
CA SER A 169 -1.53 9.08 26.07
C SER A 169 -1.64 7.59 25.75
N LEU A 170 -2.32 7.22 24.67
CA LEU A 170 -2.46 5.83 24.26
C LEU A 170 -1.11 5.27 23.80
N PRO A 171 -0.75 4.03 24.16
CA PRO A 171 0.44 3.39 23.62
C PRO A 171 0.33 3.22 22.11
N THR A 172 1.47 3.26 21.43
CA THR A 172 1.54 3.01 19.98
C THR A 172 1.68 1.53 19.69
N PHE A 173 0.79 1.00 18.85
CA PHE A 173 0.95 -0.34 18.30
C PHE A 173 1.68 -0.27 16.96
N THR A 174 2.44 -1.33 16.63
CA THR A 174 3.24 -1.40 15.39
C THR A 174 2.71 -2.42 14.39
N LYS A 175 1.79 -3.29 14.82
CA LYS A 175 1.19 -4.35 14.00
C LYS A 175 -0.26 -4.58 14.40
N PHE A 176 -1.10 -4.92 13.43
CA PHE A 176 -2.45 -5.39 13.68
C PHE A 176 -2.43 -6.78 14.29
N GLU A 177 -3.17 -6.97 15.37
CA GLU A 177 -3.47 -8.28 15.96
C GLU A 177 -4.76 -8.86 15.38
N GLY A 178 -4.70 -10.10 14.90
CA GLY A 178 -5.87 -10.78 14.31
C GLY A 178 -7.03 -10.90 15.29
N GLY A 179 -8.25 -10.69 14.77
CA GLY A 179 -9.49 -10.75 15.55
C GLY A 179 -9.77 -9.52 16.42
N LYS A 180 -8.82 -8.59 16.58
CA LYS A 180 -9.04 -7.32 17.29
C LYS A 180 -9.75 -6.31 16.41
N LYS A 181 -10.44 -5.36 17.04
CA LYS A 181 -11.18 -4.28 16.36
C LYS A 181 -10.32 -3.04 16.26
N TYR A 182 -10.39 -2.37 15.11
CA TYR A 182 -9.69 -1.11 14.87
C TYR A 182 -10.61 -0.10 14.23
N VAL A 183 -10.45 1.17 14.61
CA VAL A 183 -11.19 2.30 14.05
C VAL A 183 -10.22 3.22 13.34
N TYR A 184 -10.52 3.52 12.08
CA TYR A 184 -9.75 4.46 11.26
C TYR A 184 -10.34 5.87 11.33
N SER A 185 -9.46 6.85 11.46
CA SER A 185 -9.75 8.28 11.39
C SER A 185 -8.62 9.00 10.64
N LEU A 186 -8.85 10.22 10.16
CA LEU A 186 -7.79 11.06 9.59
C LEU A 186 -8.02 12.54 9.89
N MET A 187 -6.98 13.34 9.69
CA MET A 187 -7.01 14.80 9.81
C MET A 187 -6.54 15.43 8.51
N LEU A 188 -7.26 16.43 8.02
CA LEU A 188 -6.90 17.21 6.84
C LEU A 188 -6.46 18.61 7.24
N LYS A 189 -5.39 19.09 6.62
CA LYS A 189 -4.85 20.43 6.79
C LYS A 189 -5.08 21.25 5.53
N PRO A 190 -5.75 22.41 5.58
CA PRO A 190 -5.82 23.28 4.41
C PRO A 190 -4.44 23.86 4.09
N LYS A 191 -4.15 24.05 2.80
CA LYS A 191 -2.96 24.77 2.33
C LYS A 191 -3.18 26.28 2.39
N ASP A 192 -2.09 27.04 2.31
CA ASP A 192 -2.13 28.50 2.37
C ASP A 192 -3.11 29.08 1.33
N GLY A 193 -4.01 29.97 1.79
CA GLY A 193 -5.05 30.56 0.95
C GLY A 193 -6.33 29.73 0.82
N TYR A 194 -6.40 28.55 1.44
CA TYR A 194 -7.60 27.73 1.53
C TYR A 194 -8.07 27.61 2.98
N SER A 195 -9.36 27.39 3.16
CA SER A 195 -9.95 27.07 4.45
C SER A 195 -11.12 26.11 4.28
N PHE A 196 -11.33 25.24 5.27
CA PHE A 196 -12.49 24.35 5.25
C PHE A 196 -13.74 25.08 5.74
N SER A 197 -14.87 24.85 5.07
CA SER A 197 -16.17 25.29 5.57
C SER A 197 -16.72 24.38 6.67
N SER A 198 -17.62 24.88 7.51
CA SER A 198 -18.37 24.03 8.45
C SER A 198 -19.36 23.07 7.76
N LYS A 199 -19.55 23.21 6.44
CA LYS A 199 -20.45 22.39 5.60
C LYS A 199 -19.70 21.48 4.63
N THR A 200 -18.37 21.41 4.74
CA THR A 200 -17.54 20.68 3.78
C THR A 200 -17.97 19.22 3.75
N ILE A 201 -18.24 18.73 2.55
CA ILE A 201 -18.56 17.33 2.35
C ILE A 201 -17.24 16.58 2.20
N VAL A 202 -16.98 15.65 3.11
CA VAL A 202 -15.80 14.78 3.03
C VAL A 202 -16.22 13.41 2.50
N THR A 203 -15.48 12.91 1.51
CA THR A 203 -15.61 11.56 0.99
C THR A 203 -14.30 10.80 1.15
N VAL A 204 -14.39 9.54 1.60
CA VAL A 204 -13.25 8.62 1.72
C VAL A 204 -13.58 7.36 0.93
N ASN A 205 -12.75 7.01 -0.06
CA ASN A 205 -12.98 5.92 -1.01
C ASN A 205 -14.40 5.98 -1.62
N GLY A 206 -14.84 7.18 -1.99
CA GLY A 206 -16.17 7.43 -2.56
C GLY A 206 -17.33 7.42 -1.56
N GLN A 207 -17.10 7.12 -0.27
CA GLN A 207 -18.13 7.13 0.76
C GLN A 207 -18.15 8.47 1.52
N LYS A 208 -19.33 9.09 1.63
CA LYS A 208 -19.50 10.30 2.45
C LYS A 208 -19.37 9.95 3.93
N VAL A 209 -18.54 10.71 4.64
CA VAL A 209 -18.23 10.49 6.07
C VAL A 209 -18.55 11.72 6.90
N SER A 210 -18.62 11.53 8.23
CA SER A 210 -18.74 12.64 9.17
C SER A 210 -17.38 13.32 9.36
N ALA A 211 -17.39 14.64 9.47
CA ALA A 211 -16.20 15.43 9.70
C ALA A 211 -16.52 16.66 10.56
N HIS A 212 -15.53 17.11 11.33
CA HIS A 212 -15.65 18.23 12.26
C HIS A 212 -14.44 19.14 12.15
N PHE A 213 -14.69 20.44 12.28
CA PHE A 213 -13.64 21.44 12.30
C PHE A 213 -12.97 21.50 13.66
N VAL A 214 -11.64 21.40 13.70
CA VAL A 214 -10.82 21.46 14.91
C VAL A 214 -9.60 22.34 14.62
N ASP A 215 -9.51 23.49 15.29
CA ASP A 215 -8.34 24.40 15.25
C ASP A 215 -7.80 24.76 13.84
N GLY A 216 -8.67 24.94 12.84
CA GLY A 216 -8.24 25.22 11.46
C GLY A 216 -8.14 23.99 10.55
N PHE A 217 -8.30 22.79 11.11
CA PHE A 217 -8.19 21.52 10.41
C PHE A 217 -9.55 20.82 10.32
N MET A 218 -9.65 19.84 9.42
CA MET A 218 -10.82 18.97 9.32
C MET A 218 -10.52 17.59 9.89
N TYR A 219 -11.09 17.30 11.04
CA TYR A 219 -11.01 15.99 11.68
C TYR A 219 -12.13 15.08 11.16
N VAL A 220 -11.76 13.89 10.70
CA VAL A 220 -12.69 12.92 10.12
C VAL A 220 -12.67 11.65 10.99
N PRO A 221 -13.49 11.60 12.06
CA PRO A 221 -13.50 10.47 12.98
C PRO A 221 -14.20 9.25 12.39
N ALA A 222 -13.77 8.06 12.85
CA ALA A 222 -14.52 6.80 12.72
C ALA A 222 -15.02 6.50 11.30
N VAL A 223 -14.18 6.80 10.30
CA VAL A 223 -14.44 6.56 8.87
C VAL A 223 -14.78 5.09 8.63
N LYS A 224 -14.03 4.18 9.26
CA LYS A 224 -14.26 2.74 9.15
C LYS A 224 -13.89 2.04 10.45
N THR A 225 -14.72 1.07 10.84
CA THR A 225 -14.34 0.05 11.83
C THR A 225 -14.07 -1.26 11.10
N ILE A 226 -12.96 -1.91 11.45
CA ILE A 226 -12.58 -3.22 10.92
C ILE A 226 -12.32 -4.20 12.06
N THR A 227 -12.37 -5.49 11.72
CA THR A 227 -11.77 -6.55 12.52
C THR A 227 -10.60 -7.09 11.73
N ALA A 228 -9.38 -6.96 12.24
CA ALA A 228 -8.20 -7.44 11.52
C ALA A 228 -8.32 -8.95 11.28
N SER A 229 -7.98 -9.42 10.07
CA SER A 229 -8.14 -10.83 9.73
C SER A 229 -7.18 -11.71 10.54
N THR A 230 -7.61 -12.93 10.85
CA THR A 230 -6.77 -13.92 11.51
C THR A 230 -5.93 -14.70 10.49
N VAL A 231 -5.04 -15.54 11.00
CA VAL A 231 -4.27 -16.50 10.18
C VAL A 231 -4.62 -17.90 10.65
N THR A 232 -5.03 -18.76 9.72
CA THR A 232 -5.28 -20.18 9.95
C THR A 232 -4.16 -21.00 9.31
N VAL A 233 -3.35 -21.65 10.13
CA VAL A 233 -2.29 -22.54 9.63
C VAL A 233 -2.91 -23.87 9.21
N ILE A 234 -2.56 -24.33 8.01
CA ILE A 234 -2.93 -25.65 7.50
C ILE A 234 -1.99 -26.69 8.13
N ASP A 235 -2.53 -27.52 9.01
CA ASP A 235 -1.73 -28.55 9.71
C ASP A 235 -1.34 -29.72 8.79
N VAL A 236 -2.22 -30.11 7.88
CA VAL A 236 -2.04 -31.26 6.99
C VAL A 236 -2.51 -30.90 5.59
N VAL A 237 -1.62 -31.10 4.62
CA VAL A 237 -1.93 -31.13 3.19
C VAL A 237 -2.05 -32.58 2.77
N GLU A 238 -3.11 -32.92 2.06
CA GLU A 238 -3.40 -34.27 1.59
C GLU A 238 -3.63 -34.23 0.08
N ILE A 239 -2.84 -35.04 -0.63
CA ILE A 239 -2.96 -35.22 -2.07
C ILE A 239 -3.35 -36.68 -2.29
N ASN A 240 -4.52 -36.87 -2.89
CA ASN A 240 -5.13 -38.18 -3.12
C ASN A 240 -4.96 -38.61 -4.57
N ASP A 241 -5.22 -39.89 -4.83
CA ASP A 241 -5.19 -40.52 -6.15
C ASP A 241 -3.87 -40.36 -6.94
N VAL A 242 -2.76 -40.07 -6.25
CA VAL A 242 -1.43 -39.96 -6.86
C VAL A 242 -1.00 -41.31 -7.42
N THR A 243 -0.58 -41.35 -8.69
CA THR A 243 0.03 -42.54 -9.27
C THR A 243 1.49 -42.65 -8.80
N VAL A 244 1.75 -43.57 -7.86
CA VAL A 244 3.06 -43.72 -7.20
C VAL A 244 3.91 -44.90 -7.68
N SER A 245 3.40 -45.72 -8.60
CA SER A 245 4.06 -46.93 -9.08
C SER A 245 4.00 -47.03 -10.60
N PHE A 246 5.15 -47.27 -11.21
CA PHE A 246 5.32 -47.38 -12.67
C PHE A 246 6.20 -48.57 -13.02
N LYS A 247 6.01 -49.12 -14.22
CA LYS A 247 6.84 -50.15 -14.84
C LYS A 247 7.87 -49.52 -15.78
N ASP A 248 8.86 -50.32 -16.15
CA ASP A 248 9.81 -49.94 -17.19
C ASP A 248 9.09 -49.62 -18.52
N GLY A 249 9.38 -48.45 -19.09
CA GLY A 249 8.74 -47.92 -20.29
C GLY A 249 7.43 -47.17 -20.06
N ASP A 250 6.88 -47.16 -18.84
CA ASP A 250 5.68 -46.38 -18.55
C ASP A 250 5.95 -44.88 -18.67
N LYS A 251 4.95 -44.14 -19.15
CA LYS A 251 5.01 -42.68 -19.21
C LYS A 251 4.60 -42.08 -17.85
N PRO A 252 5.15 -40.93 -17.46
CA PRO A 252 4.63 -40.18 -16.33
C PRO A 252 3.13 -39.91 -16.47
N VAL A 253 2.39 -40.20 -15.40
CA VAL A 253 0.97 -39.91 -15.25
C VAL A 253 0.78 -39.14 -13.95
N PHE A 254 0.00 -38.08 -14.02
CA PHE A 254 -0.22 -37.12 -12.94
C PHE A 254 -1.71 -37.10 -12.63
N THR A 255 -2.07 -37.65 -11.48
CA THR A 255 -3.46 -37.92 -11.06
C THR A 255 -3.76 -37.38 -9.68
N GLY A 256 -2.81 -36.64 -9.08
CA GLY A 256 -3.00 -36.04 -7.77
C GLY A 256 -4.21 -35.12 -7.74
N ASP A 257 -5.01 -35.25 -6.68
CA ASP A 257 -6.16 -34.38 -6.41
C ASP A 257 -6.14 -33.92 -4.95
N VAL A 258 -6.73 -32.76 -4.68
CA VAL A 258 -6.80 -32.19 -3.33
C VAL A 258 -8.26 -32.00 -2.89
N PRO A 259 -8.56 -32.15 -1.59
CA PRO A 259 -9.88 -31.80 -1.07
C PRO A 259 -10.20 -30.31 -1.27
N ASP A 260 -11.47 -30.01 -1.55
CA ASP A 260 -11.94 -28.62 -1.70
C ASP A 260 -11.74 -27.80 -0.41
N GLY A 261 -11.36 -26.52 -0.58
CA GLY A 261 -11.70 -25.44 0.37
C GLY A 261 -10.56 -24.75 1.13
N LYS A 262 -9.35 -25.29 1.21
CA LYS A 262 -8.23 -24.65 1.96
C LYS A 262 -6.97 -24.40 1.15
N TYR A 263 -6.75 -25.21 0.14
CA TYR A 263 -5.57 -25.15 -0.71
C TYR A 263 -5.89 -25.81 -2.05
N TYR A 264 -5.09 -25.47 -3.05
CA TYR A 264 -5.19 -26.01 -4.40
C TYR A 264 -3.86 -26.61 -4.82
N TYR A 265 -3.99 -27.72 -5.52
CA TYR A 265 -2.92 -28.35 -6.23
C TYR A 265 -2.49 -27.50 -7.44
N ARG A 266 -1.19 -27.24 -7.59
CA ARG A 266 -0.62 -26.52 -8.75
C ARG A 266 0.19 -27.40 -9.67
N ALA A 267 0.99 -28.30 -9.10
CA ALA A 267 1.81 -29.22 -9.87
C ALA A 267 2.25 -30.41 -9.02
N GLU A 268 2.57 -31.51 -9.70
CA GLU A 268 3.35 -32.62 -9.18
C GLU A 268 4.39 -33.02 -10.22
N TRP A 269 5.47 -33.64 -9.77
CA TRP A 269 6.53 -34.08 -10.67
C TRP A 269 7.24 -35.32 -10.16
N TRP A 270 7.92 -35.96 -11.11
CA TRP A 270 8.93 -36.97 -10.86
C TRP A 270 10.28 -36.43 -11.33
N GLU A 271 11.30 -36.52 -10.49
CA GLU A 271 12.67 -36.15 -10.84
C GLU A 271 13.63 -37.34 -10.64
N LEU A 272 14.57 -37.50 -11.57
CA LEU A 272 15.68 -38.43 -11.42
C LEU A 272 16.88 -37.74 -10.75
N ASP A 273 17.10 -36.48 -11.14
CA ASP A 273 18.13 -35.60 -10.65
C ASP A 273 17.71 -34.13 -10.91
N SER A 274 18.52 -33.17 -10.46
CA SER A 274 18.23 -31.74 -10.58
C SER A 274 18.08 -31.22 -12.02
N LYS A 275 18.42 -32.02 -13.04
CA LYS A 275 18.36 -31.67 -14.46
C LYS A 275 17.33 -32.49 -15.23
N THR A 276 16.81 -33.58 -14.66
CA THR A 276 16.02 -34.57 -15.37
C THR A 276 14.70 -34.86 -14.64
N GLY A 277 13.58 -34.48 -15.26
CA GLY A 277 12.27 -34.63 -14.62
C GLY A 277 11.09 -34.58 -15.58
N ALA A 278 9.90 -34.86 -15.04
CA ALA A 278 8.61 -34.65 -15.69
C ALA A 278 7.66 -33.99 -14.68
N ILE A 279 6.96 -32.93 -15.10
CA ILE A 279 6.07 -32.13 -14.25
C ILE A 279 4.71 -31.99 -14.91
N SER A 280 3.65 -31.96 -14.10
CA SER A 280 2.26 -31.90 -14.59
C SER A 280 1.85 -30.54 -15.14
N ALA A 281 2.60 -29.47 -14.81
CA ALA A 281 2.21 -28.11 -15.12
C ALA A 281 3.09 -27.44 -16.20
N ASP A 282 2.43 -26.86 -17.21
CA ASP A 282 3.10 -26.24 -18.37
C ASP A 282 3.98 -25.04 -18.02
N PHE A 283 3.65 -24.31 -16.96
CA PHE A 283 4.43 -23.15 -16.52
C PHE A 283 5.82 -23.52 -16.00
N PHE A 284 6.05 -24.80 -15.68
CA PHE A 284 7.35 -25.37 -15.34
C PHE A 284 7.93 -26.26 -16.46
N SER A 285 7.40 -26.19 -17.68
CA SER A 285 7.82 -27.09 -18.78
C SER A 285 9.29 -26.95 -19.22
N GLY A 286 9.99 -25.90 -18.75
CA GLY A 286 11.43 -25.68 -18.92
C GLY A 286 12.26 -25.82 -17.64
N ALA A 287 11.69 -26.36 -16.56
CA ALA A 287 12.39 -26.52 -15.27
C ALA A 287 13.53 -27.55 -15.33
N TYR A 288 13.44 -28.51 -16.24
CA TYR A 288 14.43 -29.57 -16.42
C TYR A 288 15.10 -29.46 -17.79
N GLU A 289 16.44 -29.62 -17.82
CA GLU A 289 17.22 -29.72 -19.05
C GLU A 289 16.78 -30.94 -19.87
N ASN A 290 16.52 -32.06 -19.19
CA ASN A 290 16.10 -33.32 -19.78
C ASN A 290 14.69 -33.68 -19.31
N LYS A 291 13.83 -34.12 -20.22
CA LYS A 291 12.46 -34.54 -19.89
C LYS A 291 12.38 -36.05 -19.74
N ILE A 292 11.75 -36.51 -18.67
CA ILE A 292 11.35 -37.92 -18.55
C ILE A 292 10.15 -38.16 -19.47
N THR A 293 10.37 -38.87 -20.58
CA THR A 293 9.29 -39.29 -21.48
C THR A 293 8.77 -40.68 -21.14
N THR A 294 9.61 -41.51 -20.53
CA THR A 294 9.33 -42.86 -20.01
C THR A 294 10.23 -43.13 -18.82
N PHE A 295 9.77 -43.93 -17.86
CA PHE A 295 10.60 -44.41 -16.75
C PHE A 295 11.47 -45.59 -17.18
N GLU A 296 12.66 -45.71 -16.60
CA GLU A 296 13.62 -46.77 -16.90
C GLU A 296 13.88 -47.65 -15.68
N SER A 297 13.98 -48.96 -15.91
CA SER A 297 14.32 -49.95 -14.90
C SER A 297 15.62 -49.61 -14.16
N GLY A 298 15.61 -49.79 -12.84
CA GLY A 298 16.79 -49.62 -11.98
C GLY A 298 17.18 -48.16 -11.69
N LYS A 299 16.45 -47.17 -12.21
CA LYS A 299 16.57 -45.76 -11.83
C LYS A 299 15.57 -45.42 -10.74
N THR A 300 16.00 -44.67 -9.74
CA THR A 300 15.13 -44.19 -8.65
C THR A 300 14.70 -42.76 -8.93
N TYR A 301 13.39 -42.54 -8.95
CA TYR A 301 12.78 -41.24 -9.16
C TYR A 301 12.13 -40.75 -7.86
N HIS A 302 12.22 -39.46 -7.60
CA HIS A 302 11.68 -38.78 -6.44
C HIS A 302 10.41 -38.03 -6.81
N TYR A 303 9.41 -38.07 -5.93
CA TYR A 303 8.15 -37.38 -6.12
C TYR A 303 8.14 -36.03 -5.41
N GLY A 304 7.63 -35.01 -6.08
CA GLY A 304 7.47 -33.67 -5.50
C GLY A 304 6.15 -33.02 -5.88
N VAL A 305 5.74 -32.05 -5.07
CA VAL A 305 4.44 -31.37 -5.19
C VAL A 305 4.54 -29.87 -4.93
N TYR A 306 3.69 -29.12 -5.60
CA TYR A 306 3.49 -27.70 -5.40
C TYR A 306 2.01 -27.41 -5.13
N VAL A 307 1.76 -26.86 -3.93
CA VAL A 307 0.42 -26.55 -3.43
C VAL A 307 0.38 -25.08 -3.01
N VAL A 308 -0.73 -24.41 -3.26
CA VAL A 308 -0.98 -23.05 -2.79
C VAL A 308 -2.20 -23.01 -1.89
N SER A 309 -2.20 -22.19 -0.84
CA SER A 309 -3.38 -21.98 -0.01
C SER A 309 -4.47 -21.19 -0.75
N GLU A 310 -5.71 -21.28 -0.26
CA GLU A 310 -6.81 -20.39 -0.69
C GLU A 310 -6.50 -18.90 -0.44
N GLY A 311 -5.66 -18.60 0.55
CA GLY A 311 -5.38 -17.22 0.95
C GLY A 311 -6.51 -16.66 1.81
N PHE A 312 -6.89 -15.40 1.59
CA PHE A 312 -7.88 -14.70 2.40
C PHE A 312 -9.32 -15.12 2.03
N VAL A 313 -10.06 -15.63 3.01
CA VAL A 313 -11.47 -16.01 2.90
C VAL A 313 -12.32 -15.01 3.68
N GLU A 314 -13.05 -14.15 2.95
CA GLU A 314 -13.83 -13.05 3.52
C GLU A 314 -14.91 -13.54 4.50
N SER A 315 -15.61 -14.64 4.18
CA SER A 315 -16.66 -15.20 5.05
C SER A 315 -16.16 -15.70 6.40
N GLU A 316 -14.87 -16.02 6.48
CA GLU A 316 -14.20 -16.51 7.70
C GLU A 316 -13.33 -15.43 8.35
N ASN A 317 -13.12 -14.30 7.67
CA ASN A 317 -12.17 -13.24 8.03
C ASN A 317 -10.78 -13.80 8.41
N THR A 318 -10.29 -14.78 7.65
CA THR A 318 -9.02 -15.46 7.91
C THR A 318 -8.24 -15.69 6.63
N SER A 319 -6.92 -15.70 6.74
CA SER A 319 -6.03 -16.14 5.66
C SER A 319 -5.51 -17.54 5.98
N TYR A 320 -5.71 -18.48 5.06
CA TYR A 320 -5.10 -19.79 5.12
C TYR A 320 -3.64 -19.69 4.69
N VAL A 321 -2.73 -20.29 5.46
CA VAL A 321 -1.29 -20.35 5.16
C VAL A 321 -0.73 -21.73 5.51
N PHE A 322 0.46 -22.05 5.02
CA PHE A 322 1.22 -23.19 5.50
C PHE A 322 2.14 -22.76 6.64
N GLY A 323 2.48 -23.71 7.51
CA GLY A 323 3.42 -23.50 8.60
C GLY A 323 4.70 -24.31 8.42
N PRO A 324 5.74 -24.05 9.22
CA PRO A 324 6.98 -24.82 9.20
C PRO A 324 6.80 -26.29 9.59
N ASN A 325 5.69 -26.61 10.28
CA ASN A 325 5.33 -27.96 10.74
C ASN A 325 4.13 -28.56 9.99
N THR A 326 3.70 -27.95 8.89
CA THR A 326 2.65 -28.54 8.03
C THR A 326 3.10 -29.95 7.64
N LYS A 327 2.20 -30.92 7.69
CA LYS A 327 2.47 -32.30 7.30
C LYS A 327 1.93 -32.56 5.90
N LEU A 328 2.56 -33.47 5.18
CA LEU A 328 2.11 -33.90 3.87
C LEU A 328 1.65 -35.35 3.93
N LYS A 329 0.48 -35.62 3.36
CA LYS A 329 -0.01 -36.96 3.05
C LYS A 329 -0.11 -37.15 1.55
N ILE A 330 0.36 -38.30 1.09
CA ILE A 330 0.15 -38.79 -0.26
C ILE A 330 -0.67 -40.08 -0.17
N ASN A 331 -1.83 -40.13 -0.80
CA ASN A 331 -2.74 -41.28 -0.77
C ASN A 331 -3.07 -41.78 0.65
N GLY A 332 -3.26 -40.85 1.59
CA GLY A 332 -3.57 -41.14 2.99
C GLY A 332 -2.36 -41.46 3.89
N GLU A 333 -1.16 -41.64 3.33
CA GLU A 333 0.07 -41.92 4.10
C GLU A 333 0.92 -40.68 4.31
N PHE A 334 1.41 -40.47 5.54
CA PHE A 334 2.33 -39.37 5.82
C PHE A 334 3.69 -39.61 5.18
N VAL A 335 4.18 -38.61 4.46
CA VAL A 335 5.51 -38.60 3.85
C VAL A 335 6.36 -37.51 4.49
N ASN A 336 7.67 -37.71 4.54
CA ASN A 336 8.58 -36.61 4.87
C ASN A 336 8.86 -35.81 3.61
N TYR A 337 9.16 -34.53 3.80
CA TYR A 337 9.51 -33.68 2.68
C TYR A 337 10.55 -32.65 3.09
N LYS A 338 11.16 -32.06 2.08
CA LYS A 338 11.99 -30.86 2.20
C LYS A 338 11.46 -29.82 1.24
N ARG A 339 11.63 -28.55 1.61
CA ARG A 339 11.42 -27.42 0.71
C ARG A 339 12.31 -27.59 -0.51
N TYR A 340 11.78 -27.31 -1.69
CA TYR A 340 12.52 -27.45 -2.94
C TYR A 340 13.72 -26.51 -2.97
N GLU A 341 14.76 -26.84 -3.75
CA GLU A 341 15.97 -26.03 -3.82
C GLU A 341 15.65 -24.60 -4.30
N ASN A 342 16.14 -23.60 -3.56
CA ASN A 342 15.85 -22.17 -3.74
C ASN A 342 14.45 -21.70 -3.30
N ASP A 343 13.59 -22.57 -2.76
CA ASP A 343 12.42 -22.12 -2.03
C ASP A 343 12.87 -21.50 -0.70
N THR A 344 12.70 -20.18 -0.58
CA THR A 344 13.01 -19.41 0.64
C THR A 344 11.78 -19.21 1.52
N SER A 345 10.61 -19.69 1.08
CA SER A 345 9.37 -19.60 1.84
C SER A 345 9.36 -20.55 3.03
N ASP A 346 8.89 -20.07 4.17
CA ASP A 346 8.52 -20.88 5.33
C ASP A 346 7.06 -21.38 5.27
N GLY A 347 6.33 -21.03 4.20
CA GLY A 347 4.92 -21.33 3.97
C GLY A 347 3.96 -20.21 4.34
N SER A 348 4.42 -19.16 5.03
CA SER A 348 3.59 -18.04 5.45
C SER A 348 3.08 -17.18 4.28
N ASP A 349 3.73 -17.28 3.12
CA ASP A 349 3.29 -16.68 1.85
C ASP A 349 2.18 -17.48 1.15
N GLY A 350 1.69 -18.55 1.77
CA GLY A 350 0.65 -19.40 1.21
C GLY A 350 1.14 -20.40 0.16
N THR A 351 2.44 -20.68 0.12
CA THR A 351 3.03 -21.64 -0.83
C THR A 351 3.72 -22.83 -0.15
N MET A 352 3.55 -24.01 -0.74
CA MET A 352 4.24 -25.23 -0.32
C MET A 352 4.82 -25.95 -1.53
N TRP A 353 6.10 -25.71 -1.81
CA TRP A 353 6.84 -26.33 -2.90
C TRP A 353 7.91 -27.29 -2.35
N VAL A 354 7.69 -28.60 -2.51
CA VAL A 354 8.42 -29.61 -1.74
C VAL A 354 8.78 -30.85 -2.55
N ILE A 355 9.94 -31.42 -2.24
CA ILE A 355 10.35 -32.76 -2.68
C ILE A 355 10.20 -33.73 -1.51
N THR A 356 9.64 -34.91 -1.78
CA THR A 356 9.31 -35.89 -0.74
C THR A 356 10.36 -37.00 -0.63
N ASP A 357 10.28 -37.80 0.44
CA ASP A 357 11.01 -39.07 0.54
C ASP A 357 10.32 -40.23 -0.19
N LEU A 358 9.17 -39.99 -0.81
CA LEU A 358 8.51 -40.94 -1.68
C LEU A 358 9.34 -41.12 -2.95
N THR A 359 9.77 -42.37 -3.16
CA THR A 359 10.54 -42.77 -4.33
C THR A 359 9.91 -43.94 -5.05
N MET A 360 10.20 -44.04 -6.34
CA MET A 360 9.75 -45.11 -7.19
C MET A 360 10.93 -45.61 -8.02
N THR A 361 11.13 -46.92 -8.09
CA THR A 361 12.15 -47.56 -8.93
C THR A 361 11.46 -48.61 -9.79
N PRO A 362 11.31 -48.38 -11.11
CA PRO A 362 10.66 -49.33 -11.99
C PRO A 362 11.44 -50.65 -11.99
N LYS A 363 10.72 -51.77 -11.97
CA LYS A 363 11.33 -53.09 -12.17
C LYS A 363 11.38 -53.39 -13.66
N ALA A 364 12.39 -54.15 -14.06
CA ALA A 364 12.47 -54.68 -15.41
C ALA A 364 11.21 -55.47 -15.73
N ASN A 365 10.68 -55.31 -16.93
CA ASN A 365 9.63 -56.19 -17.41
C ASN A 365 10.22 -57.61 -17.51
N ASP A 366 9.79 -58.52 -16.64
CA ASP A 366 10.13 -59.94 -16.78
C ASP A 366 9.56 -60.43 -18.11
N THR A 367 10.38 -60.47 -19.16
CA THR A 367 10.13 -61.24 -20.37
C THR A 367 10.39 -62.72 -20.08
N SER A 368 9.71 -63.26 -19.08
CA SER A 368 9.49 -64.70 -18.96
C SER A 368 8.04 -64.97 -19.32
N SER A 369 7.84 -65.41 -20.56
CA SER A 369 6.64 -66.13 -20.93
C SER A 369 6.61 -67.45 -20.16
N ASP A 370 6.01 -67.44 -18.98
CA ASP A 370 5.37 -68.64 -18.45
C ASP A 370 3.96 -68.25 -17.99
N SER A 371 2.98 -68.76 -18.73
CA SER A 371 1.60 -68.75 -18.33
C SER A 371 1.45 -69.59 -17.06
N SER A 372 1.23 -68.94 -15.94
CA SER A 372 0.29 -69.48 -14.96
C SER A 372 -0.28 -68.34 -14.15
N ASP A 373 -1.59 -68.17 -14.27
CA ASP A 373 -2.39 -67.47 -13.30
C ASP A 373 -1.96 -67.87 -11.89
N THR A 374 -1.66 -66.89 -11.05
CA THR A 374 -2.16 -66.90 -9.67
C THR A 374 -2.08 -65.49 -9.09
N ASN A 375 -3.28 -64.98 -8.83
CA ASN A 375 -3.57 -63.92 -7.89
C ASN A 375 -2.72 -64.09 -6.61
N SER A 376 -1.96 -63.07 -6.21
CA SER A 376 -1.42 -62.98 -4.85
C SER A 376 -1.94 -61.70 -4.22
N ASP A 377 -3.16 -61.85 -3.69
CA ASP A 377 -3.67 -61.08 -2.57
C ASP A 377 -2.63 -61.09 -1.44
N SER A 378 -2.11 -59.90 -1.11
CA SER A 378 -1.52 -59.66 0.20
C SER A 378 -2.67 -59.31 1.15
N LYS A 379 -3.17 -60.32 1.86
CA LYS A 379 -3.64 -60.22 3.26
C LYS A 379 -4.14 -61.59 3.71
N ASP A 380 -3.30 -62.26 4.48
CA ASP A 380 -3.77 -63.29 5.41
C ASP A 380 -3.25 -62.96 6.81
N THR A 381 -4.17 -62.48 7.65
CA THR A 381 -4.12 -62.63 9.11
C THR A 381 -5.53 -63.03 9.56
N SER A 382 -5.70 -64.33 9.74
CA SER A 382 -6.65 -65.06 10.60
C SER A 382 -7.79 -64.27 11.27
N SER A 383 -9.04 -64.69 11.08
CA SER A 383 -9.69 -65.68 11.96
C SER A 383 -11.21 -65.79 11.71
N ASN A 384 -11.67 -67.04 11.80
CA ASN A 384 -13.05 -67.54 11.67
C ASN A 384 -14.10 -66.77 12.49
N ASN A 385 -15.32 -66.61 11.95
CA ASN A 385 -16.46 -67.46 12.32
C ASN A 385 -17.70 -67.29 11.41
N SER A 386 -18.46 -68.38 11.31
CA SER A 386 -19.67 -68.61 10.53
C SER A 386 -20.85 -67.69 10.83
N GLY A 387 -21.67 -67.38 9.81
CA GLY A 387 -23.00 -66.81 9.98
C GLY A 387 -23.80 -66.78 8.68
N THR A 388 -24.92 -67.48 8.68
CA THR A 388 -25.78 -67.89 7.57
C THR A 388 -26.66 -66.78 6.97
N SER A 389 -26.93 -66.87 5.66
CA SER A 389 -28.22 -66.57 4.98
C SER A 389 -28.82 -65.15 5.05
N THR A 390 -29.00 -64.48 3.89
CA THR A 390 -30.31 -64.40 3.20
C THR A 390 -30.24 -63.74 1.81
N ASN A 391 -31.12 -64.26 0.97
CA ASN A 391 -31.44 -63.94 -0.42
C ASN A 391 -32.11 -62.56 -0.59
N SER A 392 -31.85 -61.82 -1.67
CA SER A 392 -32.89 -61.13 -2.46
C SER A 392 -32.36 -60.59 -3.79
N ASN A 393 -33.10 -60.96 -4.82
CA ASN A 393 -32.94 -60.70 -6.24
C ASN A 393 -33.63 -59.38 -6.61
N SER A 394 -32.99 -58.51 -7.39
CA SER A 394 -33.71 -57.64 -8.33
C SER A 394 -32.80 -57.16 -9.46
N ASN A 395 -33.11 -57.67 -10.64
CA ASN A 395 -32.60 -57.24 -11.94
C ASN A 395 -33.29 -55.93 -12.36
N THR A 396 -32.55 -54.94 -12.89
CA THR A 396 -32.76 -54.32 -14.22
C THR A 396 -32.12 -52.94 -14.39
N ASN A 397 -31.64 -52.76 -15.62
CA ASN A 397 -31.50 -51.54 -16.42
C ASN A 397 -30.27 -50.63 -16.26
N SER A 398 -29.36 -50.87 -17.22
CA SER A 398 -28.58 -49.89 -17.96
C SER A 398 -29.22 -48.49 -18.08
N LYS A 399 -28.46 -47.47 -17.67
CA LYS A 399 -28.39 -46.18 -18.38
C LYS A 399 -27.17 -45.40 -17.93
N THR A 400 -26.20 -45.28 -18.85
CA THR A 400 -25.19 -44.23 -18.86
C THR A 400 -25.87 -42.86 -18.82
N PRO A 401 -25.31 -41.88 -18.09
CA PRO A 401 -25.42 -40.48 -18.49
C PRO A 401 -24.07 -39.92 -18.92
N ALA A 402 -24.16 -39.11 -19.95
CA ALA A 402 -23.08 -38.48 -20.69
C ALA A 402 -22.29 -37.46 -19.87
N LYS A 403 -21.00 -37.33 -20.23
CA LYS A 403 -20.17 -36.16 -19.94
C LYS A 403 -20.82 -34.92 -20.55
N ASN A 404 -21.29 -34.01 -19.70
CA ASN A 404 -21.59 -32.66 -20.12
C ASN A 404 -20.34 -31.81 -19.96
N ASN A 405 -19.66 -31.62 -21.08
CA ASN A 405 -18.64 -30.60 -21.27
C ASN A 405 -19.39 -29.27 -21.42
N ALA A 406 -19.44 -28.46 -20.36
CA ALA A 406 -19.95 -27.10 -20.41
C ALA A 406 -18.84 -26.16 -19.95
N GLY A 407 -18.30 -25.40 -20.91
CA GLY A 407 -17.37 -24.32 -20.64
C GLY A 407 -18.01 -23.34 -19.67
N SER A 408 -17.36 -23.14 -18.54
CA SER A 408 -17.67 -22.05 -17.63
C SER A 408 -16.74 -20.89 -17.92
N THR A 409 -17.36 -19.84 -18.44
CA THR A 409 -16.80 -18.52 -18.62
C THR A 409 -16.34 -17.92 -17.29
N ASN A 410 -15.15 -17.37 -17.34
CA ASN A 410 -14.50 -16.48 -16.38
C ASN A 410 -15.49 -15.54 -15.63
N PRO A 411 -15.59 -15.59 -14.29
CA PRO A 411 -16.07 -14.47 -13.51
C PRO A 411 -14.88 -13.58 -13.16
N ASN A 412 -14.80 -12.48 -13.88
CA ASN A 412 -13.95 -11.33 -13.59
C ASN A 412 -14.33 -10.79 -12.19
N THR A 413 -13.51 -11.02 -11.17
CA THR A 413 -13.54 -10.27 -9.91
C THR A 413 -12.20 -9.56 -9.76
N GLY A 414 -12.24 -8.25 -10.04
CA GLY A 414 -11.10 -7.39 -9.86
C GLY A 414 -10.77 -7.25 -8.38
N ASN A 415 -9.53 -7.55 -8.05
CA ASN A 415 -8.77 -6.77 -7.07
C ASN A 415 -7.31 -6.74 -7.56
N ASN A 416 -6.86 -5.53 -7.86
CA ASN A 416 -5.49 -5.20 -8.24
C ASN A 416 -4.57 -5.51 -7.05
N VAL A 417 -3.99 -6.71 -7.02
CA VAL A 417 -2.74 -6.95 -6.28
C VAL A 417 -1.63 -6.75 -7.30
N GLY A 418 -0.86 -5.69 -7.11
CA GLY A 418 0.20 -5.25 -8.02
C GLY A 418 1.06 -6.43 -8.48
N GLY A 419 1.23 -6.52 -9.81
CA GLY A 419 2.02 -7.56 -10.45
C GLY A 419 3.43 -7.59 -9.88
N ILE A 420 3.72 -8.60 -9.06
CA ILE A 420 5.08 -9.00 -8.77
C ILE A 420 5.57 -9.72 -10.02
N LEU A 421 6.30 -8.98 -10.85
CA LEU A 421 7.07 -9.52 -11.95
C LEU A 421 8.17 -10.42 -11.33
N LEU A 422 7.90 -11.72 -11.17
CA LEU A 422 8.92 -12.68 -10.77
C LEU A 422 9.99 -12.73 -11.87
N THR A 423 11.11 -12.05 -11.62
CA THR A 423 12.27 -12.08 -12.49
C THR A 423 13.11 -13.29 -12.09
N PHE A 424 13.12 -14.34 -12.92
CA PHE A 424 14.08 -15.44 -12.77
C PHE A 424 15.49 -14.90 -13.01
N VAL A 425 16.30 -14.81 -11.96
CA VAL A 425 17.75 -14.59 -12.10
C VAL A 425 18.38 -15.94 -12.40
N ILE A 426 18.54 -16.25 -13.68
CA ILE A 426 19.42 -17.32 -14.14
C ILE A 426 20.85 -16.78 -14.05
N ALA A 427 21.62 -17.28 -13.09
CA ALA A 427 23.05 -17.03 -13.03
C ALA A 427 23.73 -17.67 -14.26
N GLY A 428 24.19 -16.84 -15.20
CA GLY A 428 24.93 -17.33 -16.36
C GLY A 428 25.33 -16.22 -17.33
N SER A 429 26.60 -15.81 -17.22
CA SER A 429 27.41 -15.11 -18.24
C SER A 429 27.18 -13.61 -18.42
N GLY A 430 28.28 -12.85 -18.28
CA GLY A 430 28.28 -11.40 -18.13
C GLY A 430 27.82 -10.60 -19.34
N LEU A 431 27.23 -9.44 -19.04
CA LEU A 431 27.10 -8.33 -19.98
C LEU A 431 27.29 -7.01 -19.22
N VAL A 432 28.32 -6.27 -19.62
CA VAL A 432 28.69 -4.95 -19.12
C VAL A 432 27.58 -3.95 -19.46
N VAL A 433 26.93 -3.36 -18.45
CA VAL A 433 25.99 -2.25 -18.66
C VAL A 433 26.73 -0.93 -18.43
N ALA A 434 26.99 -0.22 -19.54
CA ALA A 434 27.49 1.14 -19.56
C ALA A 434 26.45 2.11 -18.95
N GLY A 435 26.93 2.98 -18.06
CA GLY A 435 26.11 3.93 -17.30
C GLY A 435 25.37 4.96 -18.16
N ARG A 436 24.13 5.26 -17.78
CA ARG A 436 23.33 6.33 -18.39
C ARG A 436 23.34 7.57 -17.49
N ARG A 437 23.94 8.63 -18.02
CA ARG A 437 24.06 9.98 -17.42
C ARG A 437 22.70 10.61 -17.11
N SER A 438 22.64 11.22 -15.93
CA SER A 438 21.68 12.25 -15.49
C SER A 438 21.58 13.40 -16.51
N ARG A 439 20.35 13.81 -16.86
CA ARG A 439 20.06 15.06 -17.58
C ARG A 439 19.61 16.11 -16.57
N LYS A 440 20.41 17.18 -16.49
CA LYS A 440 20.06 18.47 -15.87
C LYS A 440 19.07 19.24 -16.75
N ASN A 441 18.27 20.04 -16.06
CA ASN A 441 17.36 21.11 -16.49
C ASN A 441 17.77 21.87 -17.76
N LYS A 442 16.73 22.22 -18.53
CA LYS A 442 16.62 23.53 -19.17
C LYS A 442 15.19 24.01 -19.06
#